data_AF-A0A4U5V1J5-F1
#
_entry.id   AF-A0A4U5V1J5-F1
#
_cell.length_a   1.000
_cell.length_b   1.000
_cell.length_c   1.000
_cell.angle_alpha   90.00
_cell.angle_beta   90.00
_cell.angle_gamma   90.00
#
_symmetry.space_group_name_H-M   'P 1'
#
loop_
_entity.id
_entity.type
_entity.pdbx_description
1 polymer ?
#
loop_
_entity_poly.entity_id
_entity_poly.type
_entity_poly.pdbx_seq_one_letter_code
_entity_poly.pdbx_strand_id
1 'polypeptide(L)'
;MDNFQTVLRFFMNQKATIGYSFMALLTIGGERVFSMVSFQCPCNHDQNFTYGLTFLLGPAAVLLVFGLFFSSRLWRLYTGCCLNPMKLCPRGNCFNCLRVFTSIFTGACVAPVMWLSVALLNGTFYECAVSGLDNNLVVDLFCKNKTMKCREELAQVPCDCSKLSSNERMELLLMLRAQSQILGWCIIITAAFVGLLGTCYKNCRSKISYLQLTFSKRYMEKEKEYFDAFAVDYATKLAQRNLQSFFENRDPDPFPFPNHKAWEEISALYTFSRSEQYYSTLQRYVERTDRDFTPEKRPVLDMEHQIEMR
;
A
#
# COMPACT_ATOMS: atom_id res chain seq x y z
N MET A 1 9.30 35.05 3.87
CA MET A 1 8.98 33.77 4.53
C MET A 1 7.57 33.27 4.17
N ASP A 2 6.61 34.18 3.95
CA ASP A 2 5.20 33.82 3.66
C ASP A 2 4.99 33.16 2.29
N ASN A 3 5.76 33.55 1.27
CA ASN A 3 5.72 32.89 -0.04
C ASN A 3 6.20 31.43 0.04
N PHE A 4 7.23 31.16 0.84
CA PHE A 4 7.72 29.80 1.07
C PHE A 4 6.70 28.96 1.84
N GLN A 5 6.08 29.52 2.88
CA GLN A 5 4.97 28.85 3.59
C GLN A 5 3.76 28.59 2.70
N THR A 6 3.44 29.49 1.77
CA THR A 6 2.33 29.34 0.82
C THR A 6 2.59 28.20 -0.16
N VAL A 7 3.81 28.13 -0.70
CA VAL A 7 4.27 27.03 -1.54
C VAL A 7 4.28 25.71 -0.76
N LEU A 8 4.76 25.70 0.49
CA LEU A 8 4.76 24.51 1.35
C LEU A 8 3.33 24.03 1.65
N ARG A 9 2.39 24.94 1.92
CA ARG A 9 0.97 24.62 2.09
C ARG A 9 0.36 24.03 0.82
N PHE A 10 0.75 24.53 -0.36
CA PHE A 10 0.31 23.96 -1.64
C PHE A 10 0.81 22.51 -1.81
N PHE A 11 2.11 22.27 -1.57
CA PHE A 11 2.70 20.91 -1.62
C PHE A 11 2.05 19.97 -0.59
N MET A 12 1.77 20.44 0.63
CA MET A 12 1.12 19.65 1.66
C MET A 12 -0.35 19.31 1.32
N ASN A 13 -1.08 20.25 0.72
CA ASN A 13 -2.47 20.03 0.27
C ASN A 13 -2.56 19.04 -0.90
N GLN A 14 -1.52 18.98 -1.76
CA GLN A 14 -1.48 18.14 -2.96
C GLN A 14 -0.56 16.92 -2.83
N LYS A 15 -0.15 16.56 -1.60
CA LYS A 15 0.86 15.53 -1.33
C LYS A 15 0.58 14.19 -2.04
N ALA A 16 -0.70 13.78 -2.11
CA ALA A 16 -1.10 12.56 -2.80
C ALA A 16 -0.91 12.66 -4.33
N THR A 17 -1.36 13.76 -4.94
CA THR A 17 -1.22 14.02 -6.38
C THR A 17 0.25 14.08 -6.78
N ILE A 18 1.06 14.83 -6.03
CA ILE A 18 2.50 14.95 -6.26
C ILE A 18 3.19 13.58 -6.12
N GLY A 19 2.81 12.81 -5.10
CA GLY A 19 3.33 11.46 -4.88
C GLY A 19 3.06 10.52 -6.07
N TYR A 20 1.83 10.52 -6.60
CA TYR A 20 1.50 9.70 -7.77
C TYR A 20 2.19 10.18 -9.05
N SER A 21 2.27 11.49 -9.28
CA SER A 21 3.00 12.04 -10.44
C SER A 21 4.49 11.70 -10.39
N PHE A 22 5.12 11.81 -9.22
CA PHE A 22 6.52 11.42 -9.04
C PHE A 22 6.73 9.92 -9.25
N MET A 23 5.82 9.09 -8.72
CA MET A 23 5.87 7.63 -8.92
C MET A 23 5.72 7.27 -10.40
N ALA A 24 4.86 7.96 -11.15
CA ALA A 24 4.71 7.76 -12.59
C ALA A 24 6.00 8.12 -13.34
N LEU A 25 6.63 9.26 -13.02
CA LEU A 25 7.91 9.66 -13.62
C LEU A 25 9.03 8.65 -13.34
N LEU A 26 9.15 8.17 -12.10
CA LEU A 26 10.10 7.13 -11.74
C LEU A 26 9.83 5.83 -12.48
N THR A 27 8.57 5.46 -12.68
CA THR A 27 8.19 4.25 -13.41
C THR A 27 8.60 4.35 -14.88
N ILE A 28 8.36 5.50 -15.52
CA ILE A 28 8.80 5.76 -16.90
C ILE A 28 10.32 5.71 -17.02
N GLY A 29 11.03 6.39 -16.10
CA GLY A 29 12.50 6.37 -16.09
C GLY A 29 13.07 4.97 -15.85
N GLY A 30 12.52 4.23 -14.89
CA GLY A 30 12.94 2.87 -14.57
C GLY A 30 12.72 1.90 -15.72
N GLU A 31 11.55 1.96 -16.38
CA GLU A 31 11.25 1.12 -17.55
C GLU A 31 12.23 1.40 -18.70
N ARG A 32 12.55 2.68 -18.96
CA ARG A 32 13.53 3.05 -19.98
C ARG A 32 14.92 2.53 -19.68
N VAL A 33 15.34 2.56 -18.42
CA VAL A 33 16.63 1.98 -18.01
C VAL A 33 16.65 0.47 -18.23
N PHE A 34 15.63 -0.26 -17.78
CA PHE A 34 15.59 -1.73 -17.95
C PHE A 34 15.53 -2.14 -19.43
N SER A 35 14.71 -1.46 -20.23
CA SER A 35 14.55 -1.77 -21.65
C SER A 35 15.79 -1.43 -22.49
N MET A 36 16.50 -0.34 -22.18
CA MET A 36 17.69 0.05 -22.95
C MET A 36 18.98 -0.62 -22.49
N VAL A 37 19.13 -0.89 -21.18
CA VAL A 37 20.43 -1.27 -20.61
C VAL A 37 20.56 -2.78 -20.41
N SER A 38 19.46 -3.49 -20.14
CA SER A 38 19.54 -4.90 -19.71
C SER A 38 18.73 -5.86 -20.55
N PHE A 39 17.69 -5.39 -21.25
CA PHE A 39 16.80 -6.27 -21.99
C PHE A 39 17.31 -6.54 -23.41
N GLN A 40 17.61 -7.81 -23.68
CA GLN A 40 17.91 -8.31 -25.02
C GLN A 40 17.18 -9.63 -25.22
N CYS A 41 16.25 -9.68 -26.17
CA CYS A 41 15.46 -10.89 -26.40
C CYS A 41 16.37 -12.01 -26.93
N PRO A 42 16.34 -13.22 -26.35
CA PRO A 42 17.31 -14.28 -26.65
C PRO A 42 17.11 -14.97 -28.01
N CYS A 43 16.09 -14.61 -28.79
CA CYS A 43 15.76 -15.20 -30.11
C CYS A 43 15.52 -16.71 -30.09
N ASN A 44 15.22 -17.27 -28.92
CA ASN A 44 15.07 -18.70 -28.75
C ASN A 44 13.60 -18.98 -28.40
N HIS A 45 12.95 -19.78 -29.23
CA HIS A 45 11.53 -20.08 -29.15
C HIS A 45 11.09 -20.43 -27.72
N ASP A 46 11.81 -21.35 -27.06
CA ASP A 46 11.42 -21.85 -25.74
C ASP A 46 11.71 -20.86 -24.59
N GLN A 47 12.64 -19.92 -24.78
CA GLN A 47 13.09 -19.00 -23.73
C GLN A 47 12.47 -17.61 -23.84
N ASN A 48 12.05 -17.21 -25.05
CA ASN A 48 11.48 -15.89 -25.34
C ASN A 48 10.27 -15.58 -24.44
N PHE A 49 9.34 -16.53 -24.31
CA PHE A 49 8.15 -16.38 -23.46
C PHE A 49 8.52 -16.13 -21.99
N THR A 50 9.33 -17.01 -21.40
CA THR A 50 9.72 -16.90 -19.99
C THR A 50 10.56 -15.64 -19.73
N TYR A 51 11.48 -15.30 -20.63
CA TYR A 51 12.34 -14.12 -20.49
C TYR A 51 11.53 -12.83 -20.56
N GLY A 52 10.72 -12.65 -21.62
CA GLY A 52 9.86 -11.47 -21.78
C GLY A 52 8.87 -11.32 -20.63
N LEU A 53 8.23 -12.41 -20.19
CA LEU A 53 7.28 -12.38 -19.08
C LEU A 53 7.95 -12.06 -17.74
N THR A 54 9.19 -12.50 -17.53
CA THR A 54 9.95 -12.20 -16.30
C THR A 54 10.26 -10.70 -16.19
N PHE A 55 10.67 -10.05 -17.28
CA PHE A 55 10.89 -8.60 -17.28
C PHE A 55 9.59 -7.80 -17.20
N LEU A 56 8.48 -8.35 -17.71
CA LEU A 56 7.16 -7.72 -17.58
C LEU A 56 6.59 -7.82 -16.16
N LEU A 57 6.54 -9.02 -15.58
CA LEU A 57 5.88 -9.29 -14.29
C LEU A 57 6.82 -9.21 -13.07
N GLY A 58 8.11 -9.45 -13.24
CA GLY A 58 9.09 -9.48 -12.15
C GLY A 58 9.14 -8.15 -11.38
N PRO A 59 9.39 -7.01 -12.05
CA PRO A 59 9.36 -5.71 -11.38
C PRO A 59 7.99 -5.38 -10.78
N ALA A 60 6.89 -5.78 -11.42
CA ALA A 60 5.54 -5.61 -10.87
C ALA A 60 5.37 -6.38 -9.55
N ALA A 61 5.87 -7.61 -9.46
CA ALA A 61 5.83 -8.41 -8.24
C ALA A 61 6.68 -7.80 -7.12
N VAL A 62 7.89 -7.32 -7.44
CA VAL A 62 8.76 -6.61 -6.47
C VAL A 62 8.10 -5.34 -5.96
N LEU A 63 7.50 -4.54 -6.84
CA LEU A 63 6.76 -3.33 -6.46
C LEU A 63 5.55 -3.64 -5.59
N LEU A 64 4.85 -4.76 -5.85
CA LEU A 64 3.74 -5.21 -5.01
C LEU A 64 4.22 -5.55 -3.59
N VAL A 65 5.33 -6.27 -3.47
CA VAL A 65 5.93 -6.60 -2.16
C VAL A 65 6.31 -5.33 -1.40
N PHE A 66 6.96 -4.36 -2.05
CA PHE A 66 7.26 -3.07 -1.41
C PHE A 66 5.99 -2.30 -1.03
N GLY A 67 4.97 -2.29 -1.88
CA GLY A 67 3.68 -1.68 -1.58
C GLY A 67 3.01 -2.27 -0.33
N LEU A 68 3.13 -3.58 -0.13
CA LEU A 68 2.69 -4.25 1.10
C LEU A 68 3.57 -3.88 2.29
N PHE A 69 4.89 -3.87 2.13
CA PHE A 69 5.85 -3.56 3.20
C PHE A 69 5.71 -2.14 3.75
N PHE A 70 5.37 -1.15 2.91
CA PHE A 70 5.15 0.24 3.35
C PHE A 70 3.72 0.50 3.85
N SER A 71 2.84 -0.50 3.86
CA SER A 71 1.46 -0.34 4.30
C SER A 71 1.33 -0.40 5.83
N SER A 72 1.18 0.76 6.48
CA SER A 72 0.91 0.85 7.92
C SER A 72 -0.38 0.12 8.35
N ARG A 73 -1.37 0.02 7.44
CA ARG A 73 -2.60 -0.74 7.68
C ARG A 73 -2.36 -2.24 7.73
N LEU A 74 -1.44 -2.75 6.92
CA LEU A 74 -1.04 -4.16 6.95
C LEU A 74 -0.39 -4.50 8.29
N TRP A 75 0.57 -3.68 8.73
CA TRP A 75 1.24 -3.89 10.02
C TRP A 75 0.27 -3.79 11.20
N ARG A 76 -0.65 -2.82 11.20
CA ARG A 76 -1.69 -2.74 12.24
C ARG A 76 -2.57 -3.99 12.33
N LEU A 77 -2.80 -4.67 11.20
CA LEU A 77 -3.56 -5.90 11.13
C LEU A 77 -2.73 -7.10 11.64
N TYR A 78 -1.49 -7.26 11.18
CA TYR A 78 -0.65 -8.42 11.50
C TYR A 78 0.05 -8.35 12.86
N THR A 79 0.42 -7.17 13.34
CA THR A 79 1.08 -7.00 14.64
C THR A 79 0.14 -7.41 15.78
N GLY A 80 0.55 -8.44 16.52
CA GLY A 80 -0.23 -9.05 17.60
C GLY A 80 -1.21 -10.15 17.16
N CYS A 81 -1.14 -10.63 15.91
CA CYS A 81 -2.01 -11.71 15.41
C CYS A 81 -1.87 -13.02 16.22
N CYS A 82 -0.66 -13.38 16.66
CA CYS A 82 -0.43 -14.59 17.47
C CYS A 82 -0.93 -14.45 18.92
N LEU A 83 -1.16 -13.23 19.40
CA LEU A 83 -1.68 -12.94 20.74
C LEU A 83 -3.22 -12.97 20.74
N ASN A 84 -3.84 -12.49 19.66
CA ASN A 84 -5.29 -12.43 19.52
C ASN A 84 -5.71 -12.66 18.06
N PRO A 85 -5.90 -13.92 17.61
CA PRO A 85 -6.24 -14.23 16.22
C PRO A 85 -7.62 -13.67 15.81
N MET A 86 -8.48 -13.35 16.78
CA MET A 86 -9.79 -12.73 16.57
C MET A 86 -9.69 -11.26 16.11
N LYS A 87 -8.50 -10.64 16.22
CA LYS A 87 -8.21 -9.28 15.75
C LYS A 87 -8.23 -9.17 14.21
N LEU A 88 -7.86 -10.24 13.50
CA LEU A 88 -7.89 -10.26 12.04
C LEU A 88 -9.31 -10.39 11.49
N CYS A 89 -10.02 -11.42 11.95
CA CYS A 89 -11.41 -11.64 11.57
C CYS A 89 -12.24 -12.01 12.82
N PRO A 90 -13.07 -11.09 13.36
CA PRO A 90 -14.00 -11.43 14.41
C PRO A 90 -15.00 -12.51 13.92
N ARG A 91 -15.36 -13.45 14.81
CA ARG A 91 -16.26 -14.59 14.52
C ARG A 91 -17.53 -14.08 13.80
N GLY A 92 -17.75 -14.59 12.59
CA GLY A 92 -18.96 -14.32 11.80
C GLY A 92 -18.88 -13.16 10.78
N ASN A 93 -17.79 -12.40 10.70
CA ASN A 93 -17.71 -11.25 9.78
C ASN A 93 -16.60 -11.36 8.72
N CYS A 94 -16.58 -12.48 8.00
CA CYS A 94 -15.64 -12.74 6.89
C CYS A 94 -15.65 -11.61 5.84
N PHE A 95 -16.82 -11.04 5.57
CA PHE A 95 -16.99 -9.95 4.61
C PHE A 95 -16.18 -8.69 4.99
N ASN A 96 -16.17 -8.30 6.26
CA ASN A 96 -15.38 -7.16 6.71
C ASN A 96 -13.87 -7.46 6.65
N CYS A 97 -13.48 -8.70 6.92
CA CYS A 97 -12.09 -9.14 6.78
C CYS A 97 -11.62 -9.02 5.32
N LEU A 98 -12.37 -9.60 4.38
CA LEU A 98 -12.16 -9.46 2.93
C LEU A 98 -12.12 -8.00 2.49
N ARG A 99 -13.00 -7.15 3.02
CA ARG A 99 -13.02 -5.71 2.72
C ARG A 99 -11.75 -4.98 3.17
N VAL A 100 -11.21 -5.34 4.33
CA VAL A 100 -9.96 -4.76 4.84
C VAL A 100 -8.78 -5.23 3.99
N PHE A 101 -8.67 -6.53 3.70
CA PHE A 101 -7.62 -7.08 2.85
C PHE A 101 -7.64 -6.50 1.44
N THR A 102 -8.81 -6.44 0.81
CA THR A 102 -8.97 -5.83 -0.52
C THR A 102 -8.58 -4.34 -0.48
N SER A 103 -8.94 -3.58 0.55
CA SER A 103 -8.50 -2.19 0.69
C SER A 103 -6.99 -2.01 0.88
N ILE A 104 -6.28 -2.98 1.46
CA ILE A 104 -4.82 -2.95 1.58
C ILE A 104 -4.20 -3.28 0.23
N PHE A 105 -4.69 -4.35 -0.41
CA PHE A 105 -4.18 -4.85 -1.68
C PHE A 105 -4.37 -3.83 -2.82
N THR A 106 -5.53 -3.17 -2.89
CA THR A 106 -5.77 -2.13 -3.92
C THR A 106 -4.81 -0.95 -3.77
N GLY A 107 -4.41 -0.60 -2.55
CA GLY A 107 -3.38 0.42 -2.31
C GLY A 107 -1.99 -0.01 -2.76
N ALA A 108 -1.62 -1.28 -2.53
CA ALA A 108 -0.33 -1.83 -2.94
C ALA A 108 -0.21 -2.05 -4.47
N CYS A 109 -1.34 -2.26 -5.16
CA CYS A 109 -1.37 -2.50 -6.61
C CYS A 109 -1.14 -1.27 -7.48
N VAL A 110 -1.11 -0.06 -6.91
CA VAL A 110 -0.95 1.19 -7.69
C VAL A 110 0.36 1.18 -8.48
N ALA A 111 1.50 0.89 -7.83
CA ALA A 111 2.80 0.85 -8.49
C ALA A 111 2.92 -0.29 -9.53
N PRO A 112 2.51 -1.54 -9.24
CA PRO A 112 2.46 -2.62 -10.23
C PRO A 112 1.64 -2.28 -11.48
N VAL A 113 0.45 -1.69 -11.32
CA VAL A 113 -0.41 -1.32 -12.45
C VAL A 113 0.25 -0.22 -13.30
N MET A 114 0.89 0.77 -12.67
CA MET A 114 1.64 1.79 -13.41
C MET A 114 2.80 1.20 -14.19
N TRP A 115 3.58 0.30 -13.57
CA TRP A 115 4.67 -0.41 -14.25
C TRP A 115 4.17 -1.18 -15.48
N LEU A 116 3.15 -2.02 -15.31
CA LEU A 116 2.60 -2.81 -16.42
C LEU A 116 2.08 -1.92 -17.54
N SER A 117 1.44 -0.79 -17.21
CA SER A 117 0.96 0.17 -18.19
C SER A 117 2.10 0.75 -19.03
N VAL A 118 3.17 1.21 -18.37
CA VAL A 118 4.34 1.80 -19.05
C VAL A 118 5.08 0.74 -19.89
N ALA A 119 5.33 -0.44 -19.32
CA ALA A 119 6.02 -1.53 -19.99
C ALA A 119 5.27 -2.01 -21.24
N LEU A 120 3.94 -2.12 -21.17
CA LEU A 120 3.11 -2.52 -22.31
C LEU A 120 2.99 -1.41 -23.37
N LEU A 121 3.02 -0.14 -22.99
CA LEU A 121 3.05 0.96 -23.95
C LEU A 121 4.39 1.02 -24.72
N ASN A 122 5.51 0.67 -24.08
CA ASN A 122 6.80 0.51 -24.76
C ASN A 122 6.82 -0.74 -25.67
N GLY A 123 6.23 -1.85 -25.22
CA GLY A 123 5.94 -3.03 -26.02
C GLY A 123 7.07 -4.03 -26.19
N THR A 124 8.31 -3.67 -25.88
CA THR A 124 9.51 -4.51 -26.07
C THR A 124 9.45 -5.86 -25.31
N PHE A 125 9.01 -5.86 -24.04
CA PHE A 125 8.88 -7.09 -23.26
C PHE A 125 7.75 -7.99 -23.79
N TYR A 126 6.65 -7.39 -24.26
CA TYR A 126 5.51 -8.11 -24.82
C TYR A 126 5.84 -8.73 -26.18
N GLU A 127 6.52 -7.98 -27.06
CA GLU A 127 7.02 -8.46 -28.35
C GLU A 127 7.87 -9.73 -28.19
N CYS A 128 8.80 -9.72 -27.22
CA CYS A 128 9.62 -10.90 -26.92
C CYS A 128 8.82 -12.04 -26.28
N ALA A 129 7.89 -11.75 -25.36
CA ALA A 129 7.13 -12.80 -24.70
C ALA A 129 6.20 -13.54 -25.68
N VAL A 130 5.45 -12.79 -26.50
CA VAL A 130 4.46 -13.37 -27.42
C VAL A 130 5.11 -14.06 -28.61
N SER A 131 6.31 -13.67 -29.02
CA SER A 131 7.02 -14.33 -30.12
C SER A 131 7.44 -15.78 -29.80
N GLY A 132 7.59 -16.12 -28.52
CA GLY A 132 7.87 -17.49 -28.05
C GLY A 132 6.63 -18.27 -27.60
N LEU A 133 5.42 -17.82 -27.95
CA LEU A 133 4.18 -18.47 -27.52
C LEU A 133 3.81 -19.63 -28.45
N ASP A 134 3.70 -20.84 -27.90
CA ASP A 134 3.31 -22.04 -28.64
C ASP A 134 1.82 -22.14 -29.01
N ASN A 135 0.99 -21.19 -28.55
CA ASN A 135 -0.45 -21.29 -28.70
C ASN A 135 -0.88 -21.05 -30.16
N ASN A 136 -1.29 -22.13 -30.84
CA ASN A 136 -1.78 -22.12 -32.22
C ASN A 136 -2.78 -20.99 -32.48
N LEU A 137 -3.70 -20.71 -31.55
CA LEU A 137 -4.77 -19.73 -31.79
C LEU A 137 -4.27 -18.28 -31.82
N VAL A 138 -3.25 -17.98 -31.01
CA VAL A 138 -2.63 -16.64 -30.98
C VAL A 138 -1.67 -16.49 -32.16
N VAL A 139 -0.89 -17.54 -32.44
CA VAL A 139 0.07 -17.58 -33.56
C VAL A 139 -0.65 -17.48 -34.91
N ASP A 140 -1.77 -18.18 -35.09
CA ASP A 140 -2.59 -18.13 -36.30
C ASP A 140 -3.21 -16.75 -36.53
N LEU A 141 -3.44 -15.97 -35.47
CA LEU A 141 -3.93 -14.60 -35.59
C LEU A 141 -2.88 -13.69 -36.26
N PHE A 142 -1.61 -13.85 -35.90
CA PHE A 142 -0.50 -13.04 -36.42
C PHE A 142 0.02 -13.55 -37.78
N CYS A 143 0.02 -14.87 -37.98
CA CYS A 143 0.46 -15.50 -39.21
C CYS A 143 -0.70 -15.84 -40.18
N LYS A 144 -1.88 -15.21 -40.01
CA LYS A 144 -3.04 -15.46 -40.88
C LYS A 144 -2.70 -15.13 -42.33
N ASN A 145 -2.90 -16.09 -43.24
CA ASN A 145 -2.54 -16.01 -44.66
C ASN A 145 -1.02 -15.89 -44.94
N LYS A 146 -0.15 -16.17 -43.96
CA LYS A 146 1.31 -16.22 -44.13
C LYS A 146 1.77 -17.67 -44.26
N THR A 147 2.96 -17.88 -44.82
CA THR A 147 3.58 -19.20 -44.96
C THR A 147 3.84 -19.88 -43.61
N MET A 148 3.93 -21.21 -43.59
CA MET A 148 4.36 -21.99 -42.40
C MET A 148 5.68 -21.48 -41.78
N LYS A 149 6.56 -20.88 -42.60
CA LYS A 149 7.78 -20.18 -42.17
C LYS A 149 7.53 -19.03 -41.20
N CYS A 150 6.38 -18.37 -41.24
CA CYS A 150 6.01 -17.32 -40.29
C CYS A 150 5.96 -17.85 -38.86
N ARG A 151 5.45 -19.07 -38.68
CA ARG A 151 5.33 -19.72 -37.38
C ARG A 151 6.69 -20.14 -36.81
N GLU A 152 7.53 -20.73 -37.65
CA GLU A 152 8.87 -21.19 -37.25
C GLU A 152 9.82 -20.04 -36.94
N GLU A 153 9.68 -18.92 -37.65
CA GLU A 153 10.59 -17.77 -37.55
C GLU A 153 10.07 -16.65 -36.63
N LEU A 154 8.87 -16.81 -36.03
CA LEU A 154 8.22 -15.78 -35.20
C LEU A 154 9.10 -15.39 -33.99
N ALA A 155 9.74 -16.37 -33.37
CA ALA A 155 10.61 -16.17 -32.21
C ALA A 155 11.85 -15.31 -32.52
N GLN A 156 12.28 -15.27 -33.78
CA GLN A 156 13.45 -14.53 -34.24
C GLN A 156 13.10 -13.13 -34.77
N VAL A 157 11.81 -12.81 -34.92
CA VAL A 157 11.32 -11.50 -35.40
C VAL A 157 11.79 -10.33 -34.51
N PRO A 158 11.75 -10.41 -33.15
CA PRO A 158 12.16 -9.31 -32.26
C PRO A 158 13.65 -8.97 -32.30
N CYS A 159 14.50 -9.82 -32.88
CA CYS A 159 15.95 -9.69 -32.79
C CYS A 159 16.66 -9.69 -34.15
N ASP A 160 15.92 -9.40 -35.22
CA ASP A 160 16.47 -9.20 -36.57
C ASP A 160 17.18 -10.44 -37.16
N CYS A 161 16.99 -11.62 -36.55
CA CYS A 161 17.61 -12.88 -36.96
C CYS A 161 16.70 -13.77 -37.84
N SER A 162 15.46 -13.32 -38.10
CA SER A 162 14.48 -14.08 -38.88
C SER A 162 14.84 -14.13 -40.37
N LYS A 163 14.57 -15.26 -41.03
CA LYS A 163 14.73 -15.42 -42.51
C LYS A 163 13.59 -14.81 -43.34
N LEU A 164 12.64 -14.15 -42.70
CA LEU A 164 11.53 -13.45 -43.37
C LEU A 164 12.03 -12.20 -44.12
N SER A 165 11.26 -11.74 -45.11
CA SER A 165 11.58 -10.47 -45.75
C SER A 165 11.48 -9.31 -44.75
N SER A 166 12.29 -8.26 -44.95
CA SER A 166 12.30 -7.08 -44.05
C SER A 166 10.90 -6.48 -43.87
N ASN A 167 10.11 -6.46 -44.95
CA ASN A 167 8.74 -5.94 -44.93
C ASN A 167 7.80 -6.80 -44.07
N GLU A 168 7.83 -8.13 -44.21
CA GLU A 168 6.98 -9.02 -43.41
C GLU A 168 7.34 -8.99 -41.93
N ARG A 169 8.64 -8.91 -41.61
CA ARG A 169 9.12 -8.78 -40.24
C ARG A 169 8.65 -7.47 -39.60
N MET A 170 8.79 -6.35 -40.32
CA MET A 170 8.33 -5.05 -39.84
C MET A 170 6.82 -5.04 -39.60
N GLU A 171 6.05 -5.65 -40.50
CA GLU A 171 4.60 -5.80 -40.35
C GLU A 171 4.24 -6.58 -39.08
N LEU A 172 4.89 -7.72 -38.83
CA LEU A 172 4.67 -8.53 -37.63
C LEU A 172 5.05 -7.78 -36.34
N LEU A 173 6.17 -7.08 -36.34
CA LEU A 173 6.59 -6.24 -35.20
C LEU A 173 5.58 -5.13 -34.91
N LEU A 174 5.08 -4.45 -35.94
CA LEU A 174 4.06 -3.42 -35.78
C LEU A 174 2.75 -4.00 -35.22
N MET A 175 2.35 -5.19 -35.65
CA MET A 175 1.17 -5.88 -35.09
C MET A 175 1.36 -6.24 -33.61
N LEU A 176 2.51 -6.83 -33.23
CA LEU A 176 2.83 -7.17 -31.85
C LEU A 176 2.86 -5.92 -30.95
N ARG A 177 3.50 -4.84 -31.43
CA ARG A 177 3.56 -3.56 -30.72
C ARG A 177 2.18 -2.94 -30.54
N ALA A 178 1.35 -2.94 -31.60
CA ALA A 178 0.00 -2.41 -31.54
C ALA A 178 -0.87 -3.18 -30.52
N GLN A 179 -0.77 -4.52 -30.50
CA GLN A 179 -1.46 -5.35 -29.50
C GLN A 179 -1.00 -5.01 -28.08
N SER A 180 0.31 -4.86 -27.85
CA SER A 180 0.84 -4.45 -26.55
C SER A 180 0.29 -3.08 -26.11
N GLN A 181 0.28 -2.10 -27.01
CA GLN A 181 -0.21 -0.75 -26.71
C GLN A 181 -1.72 -0.74 -26.43
N ILE A 182 -2.51 -1.51 -27.17
CA ILE A 182 -3.94 -1.68 -26.90
C ILE A 182 -4.14 -2.26 -25.49
N LEU A 183 -3.42 -3.33 -25.13
CA LEU A 183 -3.48 -3.92 -23.79
C LEU A 183 -3.06 -2.91 -22.69
N GLY A 184 -2.00 -2.13 -22.94
CA GLY A 184 -1.57 -1.06 -22.05
C GLY A 184 -2.66 -0.03 -21.80
N TRP A 185 -3.32 0.47 -22.85
CA TRP A 185 -4.45 1.40 -22.72
C TRP A 185 -5.67 0.76 -22.05
N CYS A 186 -5.97 -0.50 -22.34
CA CYS A 186 -7.04 -1.25 -21.68
C CYS A 186 -6.83 -1.31 -20.15
N ILE A 187 -5.59 -1.57 -19.71
CA ILE A 187 -5.25 -1.57 -18.28
C ILE A 187 -5.44 -0.18 -17.67
N ILE A 188 -4.96 0.88 -18.32
CA ILE A 188 -5.10 2.27 -17.83
C ILE A 188 -6.58 2.63 -17.68
N ILE A 189 -7.38 2.41 -18.72
CA ILE A 189 -8.82 2.74 -18.73
C ILE A 189 -9.55 1.95 -17.66
N THR A 190 -9.30 0.64 -17.58
CA THR A 190 -9.94 -0.23 -16.58
C THR A 190 -9.57 0.18 -15.16
N ALA A 191 -8.28 0.45 -14.90
CA ALA A 191 -7.82 0.89 -13.59
C ALA A 191 -8.42 2.24 -13.18
N ALA A 192 -8.49 3.20 -14.10
CA ALA A 192 -9.10 4.51 -13.85
C ALA A 192 -10.60 4.38 -13.54
N PHE A 193 -11.33 3.57 -14.33
CA PHE A 193 -12.76 3.34 -14.14
C PHE A 193 -13.06 2.61 -12.83
N VAL A 194 -12.34 1.52 -12.54
CA VAL A 194 -12.46 0.77 -11.28
C VAL A 194 -12.08 1.65 -10.08
N GLY A 195 -11.04 2.48 -10.20
CA GLY A 195 -10.64 3.43 -9.15
C GLY A 195 -11.72 4.48 -8.85
N LEU A 196 -12.34 5.04 -9.89
CA LEU A 196 -13.44 6.00 -9.76
C LEU A 196 -14.67 5.34 -9.13
N LEU A 197 -15.13 4.19 -9.67
CA LEU A 197 -16.27 3.45 -9.13
C LEU A 197 -16.03 3.03 -7.67
N GLY A 198 -14.84 2.53 -7.35
CA GLY A 198 -14.48 2.14 -5.99
C GLY A 198 -14.52 3.32 -5.02
N THR A 199 -14.04 4.49 -5.46
CA THR A 199 -14.08 5.73 -4.67
C THR A 199 -15.51 6.22 -4.48
N CYS A 200 -16.30 6.28 -5.55
CA CYS A 200 -17.72 6.66 -5.50
C CYS A 200 -18.50 5.73 -4.58
N TYR A 201 -18.35 4.42 -4.75
CA TYR A 201 -19.01 3.41 -3.92
C TYR A 201 -18.62 3.54 -2.44
N LYS A 202 -17.33 3.75 -2.15
CA LYS A 202 -16.85 3.97 -0.77
C LYS A 202 -17.46 5.22 -0.16
N ASN A 203 -17.55 6.31 -0.92
CA ASN A 203 -18.14 7.56 -0.46
C ASN A 203 -19.67 7.45 -0.29
N CYS A 204 -20.38 6.81 -1.22
CA CYS A 204 -21.83 6.55 -1.12
C CYS A 204 -22.19 5.64 0.06
N ARG A 205 -21.36 4.63 0.36
CA ARG A 205 -21.52 3.77 1.54
C ARG A 205 -20.97 4.36 2.83
N SER A 206 -20.44 5.58 2.79
CA SER A 206 -19.98 6.25 4.00
C SER A 206 -21.16 6.47 4.95
N LYS A 207 -20.97 6.14 6.22
CA LYS A 207 -21.97 6.38 7.26
C LYS A 207 -22.03 7.85 7.72
N ILE A 208 -21.06 8.66 7.27
CA ILE A 208 -20.87 10.07 7.66
C ILE A 208 -20.78 10.99 6.43
N SER A 209 -21.15 12.26 6.64
CA SER A 209 -21.15 13.29 5.60
C SER A 209 -19.74 13.66 5.13
N TYR A 210 -19.63 14.31 3.96
CA TYR A 210 -18.34 14.71 3.39
C TYR A 210 -17.53 15.66 4.29
N LEU A 211 -18.18 16.65 4.91
CA LEU A 211 -17.48 17.56 5.83
C LEU A 211 -17.00 16.84 7.08
N GLN A 212 -17.83 15.94 7.65
CA GLN A 212 -17.44 15.13 8.81
C GLN A 212 -16.29 14.16 8.48
N LEU A 213 -16.29 13.57 7.28
CA LEU A 213 -15.15 12.77 6.78
C LEU A 213 -13.87 13.58 6.70
N THR A 214 -13.96 14.80 6.17
CA THR A 214 -12.82 15.70 6.02
C THR A 214 -12.27 16.11 7.39
N PHE A 215 -13.15 16.44 8.33
CA PHE A 215 -12.76 16.71 9.71
C PHE A 215 -12.09 15.50 10.36
N SER A 216 -12.68 14.31 10.24
CA SER A 216 -12.13 13.06 10.80
C SER A 216 -10.72 12.77 10.28
N LYS A 217 -10.45 13.00 8.98
CA LYS A 217 -9.09 12.86 8.42
C LYS A 217 -8.10 13.84 9.08
N ARG A 218 -8.47 15.12 9.20
CA ARG A 218 -7.63 16.15 9.83
C ARG A 218 -7.39 15.85 11.31
N TYR A 219 -8.41 15.37 12.02
CA TYR A 219 -8.29 14.95 13.41
C TYR A 219 -7.26 13.82 13.55
N MET A 220 -7.37 12.74 12.76
CA MET A 220 -6.42 11.63 12.81
C MET A 220 -4.97 12.05 12.46
N GLU A 221 -4.80 12.98 11.52
CA GLU A 221 -3.47 13.53 11.19
C GLU A 221 -2.86 14.27 12.38
N LYS A 222 -3.65 15.14 13.03
CA LYS A 222 -3.19 15.89 14.20
C LYS A 222 -3.00 15.00 15.43
N GLU A 223 -3.89 14.06 15.66
CA GLU A 223 -3.76 13.06 16.73
C GLU A 223 -2.45 12.30 16.59
N LYS A 224 -2.07 11.87 15.38
CA LYS A 224 -0.77 11.23 15.13
C LYS A 224 0.41 12.15 15.45
N GLU A 225 0.38 13.40 14.97
CA GLU A 225 1.45 14.37 15.22
C GLU A 225 1.67 14.60 16.72
N TYR A 226 0.60 14.80 17.48
CA TYR A 226 0.68 14.94 18.93
C TYR A 226 1.10 13.65 19.62
N PHE A 227 0.58 12.50 19.18
CA PHE A 227 0.96 11.20 19.73
C PHE A 227 2.47 10.95 19.58
N ASP A 228 3.04 11.20 18.40
CA ASP A 228 4.47 11.02 18.14
C ASP A 228 5.31 11.97 19.04
N ALA A 229 4.88 13.23 19.20
CA ALA A 229 5.54 14.19 20.08
C ALA A 229 5.49 13.76 21.56
N PHE A 230 4.33 13.33 22.06
CA PHE A 230 4.19 12.82 23.43
C PHE A 230 4.98 11.54 23.65
N ALA A 231 5.00 10.61 22.67
CA ALA A 231 5.76 9.37 22.78
C ALA A 231 7.26 9.64 22.93
N VAL A 232 7.81 10.60 22.17
CA VAL A 232 9.22 11.01 22.27
C VAL A 232 9.53 11.64 23.63
N ASP A 233 8.68 12.55 24.11
CA ASP A 233 8.85 13.19 25.42
C ASP A 233 8.84 12.16 26.57
N TYR A 234 7.84 11.27 26.59
CA TYR A 234 7.73 10.23 27.61
C TYR A 234 8.87 9.20 27.54
N ALA A 235 9.32 8.84 26.33
CA ALA A 235 10.49 7.96 26.16
C ALA A 235 11.77 8.62 26.69
N THR A 236 11.95 9.92 26.44
CA THR A 236 13.09 10.70 26.94
C THR A 236 13.11 10.74 28.46
N LYS A 237 11.97 11.05 29.09
CA LYS A 237 11.82 11.07 30.56
C LYS A 237 12.09 9.70 31.18
N LEU A 238 11.55 8.63 30.58
CA LEU A 238 11.78 7.27 31.06
C LEU A 238 13.26 6.87 30.96
N ALA A 239 13.92 7.18 29.83
CA ALA A 239 15.33 6.91 29.64
C ALA A 239 16.20 7.68 30.65
N GLN A 240 15.92 8.97 30.86
CA GLN A 240 16.63 9.79 31.83
C GLN A 240 16.47 9.26 33.26
N ARG A 241 15.24 8.93 33.68
CA ARG A 241 14.97 8.33 35.00
C ARG A 241 15.78 7.06 35.22
N ASN A 242 15.78 6.16 34.23
CA ASN A 242 16.47 4.87 34.33
C ASN A 242 18.00 5.04 34.38
N LEU A 243 18.56 5.89 33.52
CA LEU A 243 19.99 6.17 33.51
C LEU A 243 20.45 6.82 34.82
N GLN A 244 19.68 7.79 35.33
CA GLN A 244 19.98 8.44 36.59
C GLN A 244 19.96 7.43 37.75
N SER A 245 18.92 6.60 37.82
CA SER A 245 18.79 5.59 38.87
C SER A 245 19.91 4.55 38.83
N PHE A 246 20.33 4.16 37.62
CA PHE A 246 21.46 3.23 37.41
C PHE A 246 22.80 3.82 37.85
N PHE A 247 23.15 5.03 37.42
CA PHE A 247 24.45 5.64 37.74
C PHE A 247 24.54 6.12 39.20
N GLU A 248 23.42 6.50 39.82
CA GLU A 248 23.36 6.89 41.24
C GLU A 248 23.09 5.69 42.17
N ASN A 249 22.91 4.47 41.62
CA ASN A 249 22.60 3.25 42.37
C ASN A 249 21.42 3.42 43.34
N ARG A 250 20.32 4.01 42.85
CA ARG A 250 19.08 4.25 43.60
C ARG A 250 17.91 3.51 42.97
N ASP A 251 16.89 3.20 43.77
CA ASP A 251 15.63 2.66 43.25
C ASP A 251 14.90 3.74 42.41
N PRO A 252 14.31 3.35 41.27
CA PRO A 252 13.65 4.30 40.38
C PRO A 252 12.27 4.73 40.90
N ASP A 253 11.97 6.02 40.80
CA ASP A 253 10.64 6.56 41.13
C ASP A 253 9.53 5.94 40.27
N PRO A 254 8.30 5.76 40.80
CA PRO A 254 7.16 5.27 40.04
C PRO A 254 6.89 6.13 38.79
N PHE A 255 6.71 5.48 37.64
CA PHE A 255 6.38 6.16 36.39
C PHE A 255 5.08 5.56 35.84
N PRO A 256 3.96 6.29 35.87
CA PRO A 256 2.68 5.76 35.41
C PRO A 256 2.72 5.53 33.90
N PHE A 257 2.51 4.27 33.49
CA PHE A 257 2.40 3.87 32.08
C PHE A 257 1.02 3.26 31.82
N PRO A 258 0.44 3.47 30.62
CA PRO A 258 -0.72 2.69 30.20
C PRO A 258 -0.39 1.19 30.22
N ASN A 259 -1.33 0.38 30.70
CA ASN A 259 -1.17 -1.07 30.75
C ASN A 259 -1.21 -1.70 29.34
N HIS A 260 -0.81 -2.97 29.22
CA HIS A 260 -0.77 -3.67 27.94
C HIS A 260 -2.13 -3.71 27.22
N LYS A 261 -3.23 -3.88 27.96
CA LYS A 261 -4.60 -3.90 27.41
C LYS A 261 -4.96 -2.58 26.72
N ALA A 262 -4.60 -1.45 27.33
CA ALA A 262 -4.79 -0.12 26.76
C ALA A 262 -4.05 0.02 25.41
N TRP A 263 -2.80 -0.44 25.34
CA TRP A 263 -2.00 -0.43 24.11
C TRP A 263 -2.59 -1.31 23.01
N GLU A 264 -3.10 -2.48 23.35
CA GLU A 264 -3.76 -3.38 22.40
C GLU A 264 -5.04 -2.76 21.82
N GLU A 265 -5.87 -2.16 22.67
CA GLU A 265 -7.15 -1.56 22.27
C GLU A 265 -6.99 -0.36 21.33
N ILE A 266 -6.05 0.54 21.62
CA ILE A 266 -5.81 1.71 20.75
C ILE A 266 -5.18 1.29 19.41
N SER A 267 -4.49 0.15 19.37
CA SER A 267 -3.86 -0.41 18.17
C SER A 267 -4.83 -1.13 17.23
N ALA A 268 -6.08 -1.36 17.66
CA ALA A 268 -7.09 -2.01 16.84
C ALA A 268 -7.39 -1.24 15.53
N LEU A 269 -7.89 -1.93 14.51
CA LEU A 269 -8.38 -1.26 13.31
C LEU A 269 -9.65 -0.47 13.63
N TYR A 270 -9.63 0.81 13.29
CA TYR A 270 -10.76 1.69 13.52
C TYR A 270 -11.93 1.36 12.58
N THR A 271 -13.12 1.18 13.15
CA THR A 271 -14.38 1.03 12.42
C THR A 271 -15.40 2.02 12.95
N PHE A 272 -15.91 2.91 12.10
CA PHE A 272 -16.94 3.86 12.48
C PHE A 272 -18.29 3.17 12.76
N SER A 273 -18.89 3.46 13.93
CA SER A 273 -20.26 3.08 14.29
C SER A 273 -21.12 4.33 14.46
N ARG A 274 -22.40 4.30 14.04
CA ARG A 274 -23.33 5.43 14.24
C ARG A 274 -23.70 5.63 15.72
N SER A 275 -23.59 4.59 16.53
CA SER A 275 -23.90 4.60 17.97
C SER A 275 -22.81 5.26 18.81
N GLU A 276 -21.59 5.39 18.28
CA GLU A 276 -20.41 5.88 18.99
C GLU A 276 -19.70 6.93 18.10
N GLN A 277 -19.85 8.22 18.41
CA GLN A 277 -19.30 9.34 17.60
C GLN A 277 -17.80 9.58 17.83
N TYR A 278 -16.99 8.53 17.89
CA TYR A 278 -15.53 8.64 18.05
C TYR A 278 -14.83 8.62 16.70
N TYR A 279 -13.80 9.44 16.51
CA TYR A 279 -13.03 9.57 15.27
C TYR A 279 -11.78 8.69 15.22
N SER A 280 -11.33 8.18 16.37
CA SER A 280 -10.19 7.25 16.49
C SER A 280 -10.44 6.20 17.57
N THR A 281 -9.61 5.15 17.58
CA THR A 281 -9.60 4.13 18.64
C THR A 281 -9.09 4.68 19.97
N LEU A 282 -8.16 5.64 19.92
CA LEU A 282 -7.63 6.33 21.10
C LEU A 282 -8.69 7.23 21.74
N GLN A 283 -9.40 8.03 20.95
CA GLN A 283 -10.53 8.83 21.44
C GLN A 283 -11.59 7.94 22.09
N ARG A 284 -11.94 6.84 21.43
CA ARG A 284 -12.90 5.87 21.98
C ARG A 284 -12.42 5.27 23.31
N TYR A 285 -11.13 4.98 23.45
CA TYR A 285 -10.57 4.47 24.70
C TYR A 285 -10.65 5.51 25.83
N VAL A 286 -10.33 6.77 25.53
CA VAL A 286 -10.39 7.86 26.49
C VAL A 286 -11.85 8.19 26.87
N GLU A 287 -12.77 8.30 25.93
CA GLU A 287 -14.13 8.76 26.24
C GLU A 287 -15.06 7.67 26.81
N ARG A 288 -14.61 6.41 26.90
CA ARG A 288 -15.35 5.37 27.63
C ARG A 288 -15.31 5.59 29.14
N THR A 289 -16.47 5.46 29.77
CA THR A 289 -16.68 5.66 31.21
C THR A 289 -16.23 4.47 32.07
N ASP A 290 -16.03 3.30 31.47
CA ASP A 290 -15.67 2.04 32.17
C ASP A 290 -14.19 1.72 31.99
N ARG A 291 -13.31 2.58 32.53
CA ARG A 291 -11.86 2.37 32.46
C ARG A 291 -11.42 1.47 33.62
N ASP A 292 -10.59 0.47 33.34
CA ASP A 292 -9.83 -0.34 34.31
C ASP A 292 -8.75 0.49 35.07
N PHE A 293 -8.93 1.80 35.23
CA PHE A 293 -8.00 2.68 35.94
C PHE A 293 -8.59 3.05 37.30
N THR A 294 -8.47 2.17 38.27
CA THR A 294 -8.54 2.53 39.68
C THR A 294 -7.18 3.10 40.08
N PRO A 295 -7.02 4.42 40.25
CA PRO A 295 -5.85 4.93 40.96
C PRO A 295 -5.96 4.37 42.38
N GLU A 296 -4.95 3.62 42.80
CA GLU A 296 -4.81 3.11 44.16
C GLU A 296 -4.75 4.31 45.12
N LYS A 297 -5.91 4.85 45.51
CA LYS A 297 -6.01 5.77 46.65
C LYS A 297 -5.76 4.92 47.89
N ARG A 298 -4.50 4.81 48.30
CA ARG A 298 -4.21 4.43 49.70
C ARG A 298 -4.84 5.50 50.58
N PRO A 299 -5.84 5.19 51.41
CA PRO A 299 -6.27 6.12 52.44
C PRO A 299 -5.15 6.15 53.46
N VAL A 300 -4.52 7.31 53.61
CA VAL A 300 -3.76 7.63 54.82
C VAL A 300 -4.75 7.53 55.96
N LEU A 301 -4.55 6.57 56.87
CA LEU A 301 -5.27 6.51 58.14
C LEU A 301 -4.97 7.81 58.89
N ASP A 302 -5.95 8.69 58.99
CA ASP A 302 -5.96 9.72 60.03
C ASP A 302 -6.25 9.02 61.36
N MET A 303 -5.25 9.00 62.24
CA MET A 303 -5.44 8.63 63.64
C MET A 303 -6.26 9.71 64.35
N GLU A 304 -7.46 9.30 64.75
CA GLU A 304 -8.14 9.62 66.00
C GLU A 304 -8.08 11.06 66.53
N HIS A 305 -9.22 11.76 66.46
CA HIS A 305 -9.69 12.54 67.60
C HIS A 305 -11.21 12.49 67.80
N GLN A 306 -11.57 11.93 68.95
CA GLN A 306 -12.70 12.27 69.83
C GLN A 306 -14.13 11.93 69.41
N ILE A 307 -14.66 10.91 70.09
CA ILE A 307 -16.09 10.76 70.38
C ILE A 307 -16.34 11.36 71.75
N GLU A 308 -17.20 12.36 71.83
CA GLU A 308 -17.77 12.88 73.07
C GLU A 308 -19.17 12.27 73.28
N MET A 309 -19.47 11.97 74.55
CA MET A 309 -20.79 11.81 75.19
C MET A 309 -21.70 10.61 74.81
N ARG A 310 -21.71 9.61 75.70
CA ARG A 310 -22.85 9.34 76.61
C ARG A 310 -22.43 8.50 77.81
#